data_AF-A0AAJ1XAK5-F1
#
_entry.id   AF-A0AAJ1XAK5-F1
#
_cell.length_a   1.000
_cell.length_b   1.000
_cell.length_c   1.000
_cell.angle_alpha   90.00
_cell.angle_beta   90.00
_cell.angle_gamma   90.00
#
_symmetry.space_group_name_H-M   'P 1'
#
loop_
_entity.id
_entity.type
_entity.pdbx_description
1 polymer ?
#
loop_
_entity_poly.entity_id
_entity_poly.type
_entity_poly.pdbx_seq_one_letter_code
_entity_poly.pdbx_strand_id
1 'polypeptide(L)'
;MSENLTVAEALHKATQIDAMLSAIQGTAPDAVQAMGGRDALARRSEMTCIGPVPRLDAETWERMSQEYEGRREHGSVNRGN
;
A
#
# COMPACT_ATOMS: atom_id res chain seq x y z
N MET A 1 17.90 -12.58 -14.83
CA MET A 1 19.01 -11.60 -14.93
C MET A 1 18.89 -10.67 -13.74
N SER A 2 19.87 -10.67 -12.84
CA SER A 2 19.98 -9.60 -11.85
C SER A 2 20.70 -8.46 -12.54
N GLU A 3 19.95 -7.51 -13.10
CA GLU A 3 20.56 -6.23 -13.49
C GLU A 3 20.88 -5.49 -12.20
N ASN A 4 22.18 -5.34 -11.91
CA ASN A 4 22.62 -4.57 -10.76
C ASN A 4 22.22 -3.11 -11.01
N LEU A 5 21.32 -2.59 -10.19
CA LEU A 5 20.90 -1.21 -10.25
C LEU A 5 22.08 -0.29 -9.92
N THR A 6 22.18 0.82 -10.64
CA THR A 6 22.98 1.95 -10.18
C THR A 6 22.41 2.49 -8.87
N VAL A 7 23.23 3.23 -8.10
CA VAL A 7 22.79 3.86 -6.86
C VAL A 7 21.58 4.78 -7.09
N ALA A 8 21.56 5.51 -8.20
CA ALA A 8 20.46 6.40 -8.56
C ALA A 8 19.15 5.62 -8.79
N GLU A 9 19.21 4.50 -9.51
CA GLU A 9 18.04 3.66 -9.78
C GLU A 9 17.54 2.96 -8.52
N ALA A 10 18.45 2.47 -7.67
CA ALA A 10 18.11 1.88 -6.39
C ALA A 10 17.41 2.89 -5.48
N LEU A 11 17.94 4.11 -5.38
CA LEU A 11 17.33 5.18 -4.59
C LEU A 11 15.97 5.59 -5.13
N HIS A 12 15.83 5.72 -6.46
CA HIS A 12 14.55 6.04 -7.08
C HIS A 12 13.48 5.00 -6.76
N LYS A 13 13.82 3.70 -6.87
CA LYS A 13 12.91 2.61 -6.50
C LYS A 13 12.57 2.63 -5.01
N ALA A 14 13.54 2.87 -4.13
CA ALA A 14 13.31 2.96 -2.70
C ALA A 14 12.32 4.09 -2.36
N THR A 15 12.43 5.25 -3.01
CA THR A 15 11.48 6.37 -2.84
C THR A 15 10.07 6.00 -3.29
N GLN A 16 9.93 5.28 -4.42
CA GLN A 16 8.61 4.81 -4.88
C GLN A 16 7.97 3.84 -3.87
N ILE A 17 8.77 2.92 -3.31
CA ILE A 17 8.31 1.98 -2.28
C ILE A 17 7.86 2.74 -1.03
N ASP A 18 8.69 3.65 -0.54
CA ASP A 18 8.37 4.41 0.67
C ASP A 18 7.10 5.26 0.52
N ALA A 19 6.96 5.95 -0.61
CA ALA A 19 5.79 6.76 -0.93
C ALA A 19 4.51 5.92 -0.95
N MET A 20 4.54 4.75 -1.57
CA MET A 20 3.36 3.87 -1.63
C MET A 20 2.99 3.31 -0.26
N LEU A 21 3.97 2.81 0.50
CA LEU A 21 3.73 2.29 1.84
C LEU A 21 3.14 3.38 2.75
N SER A 22 3.62 4.62 2.62
CA SER A 22 3.09 5.78 3.34
C SER A 22 1.67 6.12 2.93
N ALA A 23 1.35 6.06 1.63
CA ALA A 23 -0.01 6.27 1.15
C ALA A 23 -0.99 5.22 1.71
N ILE A 24 -0.62 3.94 1.65
CA ILE A 24 -1.44 2.84 2.19
C ILE A 24 -1.63 2.98 3.69
N GLN A 25 -0.56 3.26 4.44
CA GLN A 25 -0.64 3.46 5.88
C GLN A 25 -1.49 4.68 6.25
N GLY A 26 -1.47 5.75 5.43
CA GLY A 26 -2.29 6.93 5.65
C GLY A 26 -3.79 6.69 5.41
N THR A 27 -4.14 5.80 4.48
CA THR A 27 -5.55 5.51 4.15
C THR A 27 -6.15 4.36 4.96
N ALA A 28 -5.34 3.37 5.33
CA ALA A 28 -5.76 2.19 6.07
C ALA A 28 -4.81 1.82 7.24
N PRO A 29 -4.56 2.73 8.20
CA PRO A 29 -3.62 2.49 9.30
C PRO A 29 -4.00 1.31 10.22
N ASP A 30 -5.28 1.04 10.45
CA ASP A 30 -5.74 -0.02 11.35
C ASP A 30 -5.55 -1.40 10.71
N ALA A 31 -5.89 -1.55 9.43
CA ALA A 31 -5.60 -2.76 8.66
C ALA A 31 -4.09 -3.01 8.54
N VAL A 32 -3.28 -1.97 8.34
CA VAL A 32 -1.82 -2.09 8.34
C VAL A 32 -1.31 -2.52 9.71
N GLN A 33 -1.85 -1.96 10.80
CA GLN A 33 -1.48 -2.37 12.16
C GLN A 33 -1.84 -3.83 12.42
N ALA A 34 -3.04 -4.26 12.04
CA ALA A 34 -3.49 -5.66 12.15
C ALA A 34 -2.61 -6.63 11.34
N MET A 35 -1.98 -6.14 10.26
CA MET A 35 -1.05 -6.91 9.44
C MET A 35 0.31 -7.17 10.12
N GLY A 36 0.61 -6.46 11.21
CA GLY A 36 1.95 -6.42 11.83
C GLY A 36 2.75 -5.17 11.46
N GLY A 37 2.08 -4.11 10.98
CA GLY A 37 2.66 -2.80 10.73
C GLY A 37 3.32 -2.64 9.35
N ARG A 38 3.97 -1.48 9.17
CA ARG A 38 4.56 -1.05 7.90
C ARG A 38 5.58 -2.05 7.33
N ASP A 39 6.41 -2.64 8.19
CA ASP A 39 7.42 -3.61 7.74
C ASP A 39 6.79 -4.91 7.21
N ALA A 40 5.67 -5.33 7.80
CA ALA A 40 4.94 -6.50 7.31
C ALA A 40 4.31 -6.21 5.94
N LEU A 41 3.79 -4.99 5.73
CA LEU A 41 3.30 -4.53 4.43
C LEU A 41 4.43 -4.45 3.39
N ALA A 42 5.58 -3.90 3.76
CA ALA A 42 6.75 -3.79 2.88
C ALA A 42 7.24 -5.15 2.39
N ARG A 43 7.34 -6.16 3.29
CA ARG A 43 7.75 -7.53 2.93
C ARG A 43 6.79 -8.25 1.98
N ARG A 44 5.53 -7.80 1.90
CA ARG A 44 4.51 -8.35 1.00
C ARG A 44 4.40 -7.56 -0.30
N SER A 45 5.16 -6.48 -0.46
CA SER A 45 5.06 -5.57 -1.60
C SER A 45 6.07 -5.90 -2.67
N GLU A 46 5.61 -5.91 -3.92
CA GLU A 46 6.43 -6.18 -5.09
C GLU A 46 6.35 -5.00 -6.07
N MET A 47 7.47 -4.70 -6.75
CA MET A 47 7.47 -3.70 -7.81
C MET A 47 6.70 -4.24 -9.03
N THR A 48 5.68 -3.52 -9.46
CA THR A 48 4.86 -3.83 -10.64
C THR A 48 4.98 -2.73 -11.70
N CYS A 49 4.28 -2.86 -12.83
CA CYS A 49 4.25 -1.83 -13.88
C CYS A 49 3.59 -0.51 -13.45
N ILE A 50 2.84 -0.50 -12.34
CA ILE A 50 2.19 0.69 -11.76
C ILE A 50 2.87 1.17 -10.47
N GLY A 51 4.04 0.61 -10.15
CA GLY A 51 4.75 0.84 -8.89
C GLY A 51 4.60 -0.31 -7.90
N PRO A 52 5.03 -0.11 -6.65
CA PRO A 52 4.97 -1.16 -5.63
C PRO A 52 3.53 -1.47 -5.24
N VAL A 53 3.15 -2.74 -5.18
CA VAL A 53 1.80 -3.18 -4.78
C VAL A 53 1.91 -4.36 -3.81
N PRO A 54 1.19 -4.35 -2.67
CA PRO A 54 1.19 -5.47 -1.75
C PRO A 54 0.41 -6.68 -2.31
N ARG A 55 0.99 -7.87 -2.18
CA ARG A 55 0.35 -9.15 -2.47
C ARG A 55 -0.51 -9.56 -1.27
N LEU A 56 -1.78 -9.20 -1.33
CA LEU A 56 -2.77 -9.47 -0.28
C LEU A 56 -3.91 -10.33 -0.84
N ASP A 57 -4.56 -11.09 0.03
CA ASP A 57 -5.80 -11.76 -0.31
C ASP A 57 -6.96 -10.76 -0.45
N ALA A 58 -8.08 -11.24 -1.01
CA ALA A 58 -9.25 -10.42 -1.26
C ALA A 58 -9.85 -9.83 0.04
N GLU A 59 -9.86 -10.61 1.13
CA GLU A 59 -10.41 -10.17 2.41
C GLU A 59 -9.62 -9.00 3.00
N THR A 60 -8.29 -9.07 2.92
CA THR A 60 -7.41 -7.99 3.39
C THR A 60 -7.59 -6.73 2.54
N TRP A 61 -7.68 -6.88 1.21
CA TRP A 61 -7.96 -5.76 0.32
C TRP A 61 -9.31 -5.11 0.62
N GLU A 62 -10.35 -5.91 0.83
CA GLU A 62 -11.67 -5.43 1.18
C GLU A 62 -11.65 -4.65 2.49
N ARG A 63 -10.98 -5.18 3.53
CA ARG A 63 -10.85 -4.48 4.82
C ARG A 63 -10.18 -3.12 4.69
N MET A 64 -9.08 -3.05 3.94
CA MET A 64 -8.38 -1.78 3.66
C MET A 64 -9.27 -0.80 2.89
N SER A 65 -10.04 -1.30 1.91
CA SER A 65 -10.96 -0.48 1.13
C SER A 65 -12.10 0.06 1.99
N GLN A 66 -12.71 -0.77 2.84
CA GLN A 66 -13.77 -0.35 3.76
C GLN A 66 -13.27 0.71 4.76
N GLU A 67 -12.06 0.54 5.27
CA GLU A 67 -11.41 1.48 6.18
C GLU A 67 -11.13 2.82 5.49
N TYR A 68 -10.55 2.80 4.28
CA TYR A 68 -10.33 3.98 3.47
C TYR A 68 -11.63 4.74 3.22
N GLU A 69 -12.68 4.05 2.77
CA GLU A 69 -13.98 4.66 2.51
C GLU A 69 -14.64 5.18 3.80
N GLY A 70 -14.47 4.48 4.93
CA GLY A 70 -14.96 4.92 6.23
C GLY A 70 -14.25 6.17 6.76
N ARG A 71 -12.97 6.35 6.42
CA ARG A 71 -12.15 7.52 6.79
C ARG A 71 -12.30 8.69 5.83
N ARG A 72 -12.86 8.47 4.63
CA ARG A 72 -12.99 9.52 3.61
C ARG A 72 -14.01 10.56 4.06
N GLU A 73 -13.63 11.84 3.99
CA GLU A 73 -14.44 12.99 4.44
C GLU A 73 -15.87 13.04 3.84
N HIS A 74 -16.10 12.35 2.73
CA HIS A 74 -17.41 12.22 2.05
C HIS A 74 -17.83 10.76 1.77
N GLY A 75 -17.32 9.77 2.51
CA GLY A 75 -17.56 8.34 2.26
C GLY A 75 -19.04 7.92 2.25
N SER A 76 -19.92 8.69 2.91
CA SER A 76 -21.37 8.46 2.89
C SER A 76 -22.04 8.77 1.55
N VAL A 77 -21.44 9.62 0.70
CA VAL A 77 -22.06 10.06 -0.58
C VAL A 77 -21.93 8.99 -1.66
N ASN A 78 -20.88 8.17 -1.63
CA ASN A 78 -20.58 7.19 -2.67
C ASN A 78 -21.09 5.77 -2.39
N ARG A 79 -21.71 5.51 -1.23
CA ARG A 79 -22.15 4.14 -0.90
C ARG A 79 -23.45 3.72 -1.59
N GLY A 80 -24.22 4.65 -2.15
CA GLY A 80 -25.56 4.35 -2.69
C GLY A 80 -26.52 3.90 -1.57
N ASN A 81 -27.75 4.40 -1.59
CA ASN A 81 -28.81 3.84 -0.74
C ASN A 81 -29.43 2.63 -1.43
#